data_AF-A0A1D2TYI4-F1
#
_entry.id   AF-A0A1D2TYI4-F1
#
_cell.length_a   1.000
_cell.length_b   1.000
_cell.length_c   1.000
_cell.angle_alpha   90.00
_cell.angle_beta   90.00
_cell.angle_gamma   90.00
#
_symmetry.space_group_name_H-M   'P 1'
#
loop_
_entity.id
_entity.type
_entity.pdbx_description
1 polymer ?
#
loop_
_entity_poly.entity_id
_entity_poly.type
_entity_poly.pdbx_seq_one_letter_code
_entity_poly.pdbx_strand_id
1 'polypeptide(L)'
;MWWIYFNIGAERASHLIAHHDDPGRIARIAYTYGHIPVVAGIIVSAASDEMLVAHPTGHIAPAAYVMTLGGAALFIAGNMIFKGLTWTHRPLSHWIGLGLLALLAVLPFHDGYALGLATASVLLFVAVWETWSLRGSLSAPPA
;
A
#
# COMPACT_ATOMS: atom_id res chain seq x y z
N MET A 1 -2.58 -0.21 -6.54
CA MET A 1 -2.64 0.77 -5.42
C MET A 1 -4.08 1.12 -5.05
N TRP A 2 -4.90 1.63 -5.98
CA TRP A 2 -6.32 1.97 -5.73
C TRP A 2 -7.08 0.92 -4.91
N TRP A 3 -7.00 -0.36 -5.31
CA TRP A 3 -7.65 -1.48 -4.61
C TRP A 3 -7.32 -1.52 -3.11
N ILE A 4 -6.05 -1.49 -2.74
CA ILE A 4 -5.58 -1.59 -1.34
C ILE A 4 -6.13 -0.44 -0.48
N TYR A 5 -6.25 0.75 -1.08
CA TYR A 5 -6.68 1.94 -0.35
C TYR A 5 -8.21 2.04 -0.25
N PHE A 6 -8.93 1.88 -1.36
CA PHE A 6 -10.37 2.17 -1.42
C PHE A 6 -11.29 0.99 -1.09
N ASN A 7 -10.88 -0.26 -1.32
CA ASN A 7 -11.80 -1.40 -1.29
C ASN A 7 -12.56 -1.53 0.04
N ILE A 8 -11.90 -1.28 1.18
CA ILE A 8 -12.55 -1.41 2.51
C ILE A 8 -12.11 -0.32 3.49
N GLY A 9 -10.91 0.25 3.32
CA GLY A 9 -10.35 1.23 4.24
C GLY A 9 -11.16 2.53 4.32
N ALA A 10 -11.50 3.11 3.17
CA ALA A 10 -12.17 4.42 3.11
C ALA A 10 -13.61 4.38 3.67
N GLU A 11 -14.44 3.41 3.26
CA GLU A 11 -15.81 3.27 3.76
C GLU A 11 -15.85 3.02 5.27
N ARG A 12 -15.06 2.08 5.79
CA ARG A 12 -15.04 1.79 7.23
C ARG A 12 -14.48 2.94 8.05
N ALA A 13 -13.43 3.60 7.57
CA ALA A 13 -12.90 4.79 8.22
C ALA A 13 -13.96 5.89 8.30
N SER A 14 -14.73 6.10 7.22
CA SER A 14 -15.81 7.10 7.21
C SER A 14 -16.91 6.75 8.21
N HIS A 15 -17.32 5.48 8.30
CA HIS A 15 -18.30 5.02 9.27
C HIS A 15 -17.81 5.20 10.72
N LEU A 16 -16.55 4.85 10.99
CA LEU A 16 -15.97 4.95 12.33
C LEU A 16 -15.81 6.41 12.77
N ILE A 17 -15.41 7.29 11.86
CA ILE A 17 -15.36 8.74 12.10
C ILE A 17 -16.75 9.29 12.42
N ALA A 18 -17.78 8.88 11.67
CA ALA A 18 -19.15 9.37 11.84
C ALA A 18 -19.76 9.00 13.21
N HIS A 19 -19.29 7.93 13.85
CA HIS A 19 -19.79 7.45 15.14
C HIS A 19 -18.82 7.71 16.31
N HIS A 20 -17.74 8.46 16.08
CA HIS A 20 -16.76 8.78 17.12
C HIS A 20 -17.20 10.01 17.94
N ASP A 21 -16.86 10.05 19.24
CA ASP A 21 -17.21 11.18 20.13
C ASP A 21 -16.59 12.52 19.69
N ASP A 22 -15.45 12.46 19.01
CA ASP A 22 -14.78 13.60 18.37
C ASP A 22 -14.43 13.27 16.91
N PRO A 23 -15.39 13.42 15.98
CA PRO A 23 -15.20 13.10 14.56
C PRO A 23 -14.12 13.97 13.91
N GLY A 24 -14.08 15.26 14.27
CA GLY A 24 -13.17 16.23 13.67
C GLY A 24 -11.71 15.92 13.97
N ARG A 25 -11.39 15.50 15.19
CA ARG A 25 -10.02 15.11 15.56
C ARG A 25 -9.57 13.84 14.85
N ILE A 26 -10.39 12.80 14.84
CA ILE A 26 -10.03 11.53 14.16
C ILE A 26 -9.94 11.72 12.65
N ALA A 27 -10.83 12.50 12.04
CA ALA A 27 -10.77 12.81 10.61
C ALA A 27 -9.44 13.49 10.24
N ARG A 28 -8.96 14.48 11.02
CA ARG A 28 -7.65 15.11 10.78
C ARG A 28 -6.50 14.12 10.93
N ILE A 29 -6.51 13.31 12.00
CA ILE A 29 -5.42 12.35 12.24
C ILE A 29 -5.36 11.31 11.11
N ALA A 30 -6.50 10.76 10.68
CA ALA A 30 -6.55 9.74 9.65
C ALA A 30 -6.33 10.32 8.24
N TYR A 31 -7.17 11.27 7.81
CA TYR A 31 -7.21 11.73 6.41
C TYR A 31 -6.26 12.88 6.11
N THR A 32 -5.83 13.67 7.10
CA THR A 32 -4.87 14.76 6.86
C THR A 32 -3.45 14.29 7.12
N TYR A 33 -3.17 13.71 8.29
CA TYR A 33 -1.79 13.36 8.65
C TYR A 33 -1.42 11.92 8.27
N GLY A 34 -2.27 10.95 8.61
CA GLY A 34 -2.05 9.53 8.31
C GLY A 34 -2.09 9.22 6.81
N HIS A 35 -2.70 10.08 6.00
CA HIS A 35 -2.82 9.90 4.57
C HIS A 35 -1.60 10.42 3.77
N ILE A 36 -0.78 11.30 4.36
CA ILE A 36 0.40 11.88 3.69
C ILE A 36 1.35 10.78 3.15
N PRO A 37 1.72 9.73 3.90
CA PRO A 37 2.60 8.70 3.38
C PRO A 37 1.98 7.90 2.23
N VAL A 38 0.65 7.72 2.21
CA VAL A 38 -0.05 7.03 1.11
C VAL A 38 0.11 7.83 -0.18
N VAL A 39 -0.17 9.13 -0.13
CA VAL A 39 -0.04 10.03 -1.29
C VAL A 39 1.41 10.14 -1.75
N ALA A 40 2.35 10.28 -0.81
CA ALA A 40 3.77 10.31 -1.13
C ALA A 40 4.23 9.03 -1.84
N GLY A 41 3.79 7.85 -1.38
CA GLY A 41 4.08 6.57 -2.04
C GLY A 41 3.54 6.52 -3.47
N ILE A 42 2.31 7.00 -3.70
CA ILE A 42 1.73 7.08 -5.06
C ILE A 42 2.56 7.99 -5.97
N ILE A 43 2.95 9.17 -5.49
CA ILE A 43 3.74 10.13 -6.26
C ILE A 43 5.10 9.53 -6.64
N VAL A 44 5.80 8.93 -5.67
CA VAL A 44 7.11 8.30 -5.90
C VAL A 44 6.99 7.14 -6.89
N SER A 45 5.96 6.30 -6.76
CA SER A 45 5.73 5.22 -7.73
C SER A 45 5.42 5.75 -9.13
N ALA A 46 4.59 6.78 -9.26
CA ALA A 46 4.30 7.39 -10.55
C ALA A 46 5.55 7.99 -11.22
N ALA A 47 6.41 8.64 -10.45
CA ALA A 47 7.69 9.14 -10.95
C ALA A 47 8.64 7.99 -11.36
N SER A 48 8.56 6.85 -10.68
CA SER A 48 9.31 5.65 -11.08
C SER A 48 8.80 5.05 -12.38
N ASP A 49 7.48 5.04 -12.60
CA ASP A 49 6.86 4.46 -13.80
C ASP A 49 7.35 5.17 -15.06
N GLU A 50 7.53 6.50 -15.03
CA GLU A 50 8.13 7.25 -16.15
C GLU A 50 9.55 6.73 -16.49
N MET A 51 10.36 6.46 -15.47
CA MET A 51 11.72 5.94 -15.65
C MET A 51 11.74 4.51 -16.19
N LEU A 52 10.84 3.66 -15.69
CA LEU A 52 10.71 2.26 -16.13
C LEU A 52 10.22 2.16 -17.57
N VAL A 53 9.26 3.00 -17.95
CA VAL A 53 8.69 3.02 -19.31
C VAL A 53 9.66 3.61 -20.33
N ALA A 54 10.52 4.55 -19.93
CA ALA A 54 11.49 5.17 -20.84
C ALA A 54 12.50 4.14 -21.42
N HIS A 55 12.92 3.15 -20.63
CA HIS A 55 13.88 2.11 -21.07
C HIS A 55 13.54 0.73 -20.49
N PRO A 56 12.48 0.06 -20.97
CA PRO A 56 11.91 -1.12 -20.29
C PRO A 56 12.85 -2.32 -20.19
N THR A 57 13.64 -2.55 -21.25
CA THR A 57 14.60 -3.67 -21.37
C THR A 57 16.05 -3.23 -21.19
N GLY A 58 16.27 -1.96 -20.81
CA GLY A 58 17.59 -1.41 -20.56
C GLY A 58 18.06 -1.69 -19.14
N HIS A 59 19.35 -1.42 -18.87
CA HIS A 59 19.88 -1.47 -17.52
C HIS A 59 19.10 -0.50 -16.62
N ILE A 60 18.60 -1.01 -15.50
CA ILE A 60 17.84 -0.18 -14.57
C ILE A 60 18.74 0.86 -13.89
N ALA A 61 18.32 2.12 -13.95
CA ALA A 61 19.00 3.18 -13.22
C ALA A 61 18.81 2.97 -11.69
N PRO A 62 19.84 3.21 -10.85
CA PRO A 62 19.72 3.06 -9.40
C PRO A 62 18.55 3.86 -8.79
N ALA A 63 18.28 5.05 -9.34
CA ALA A 63 17.15 5.86 -8.92
C ALA A 63 15.79 5.20 -9.22
N ALA A 64 15.59 4.62 -10.42
CA ALA A 64 14.37 3.88 -10.75
C ALA A 64 14.19 2.65 -9.87
N TYR A 65 15.29 1.97 -9.51
CA TYR A 65 15.26 0.84 -8.60
C TYR A 65 14.74 1.24 -7.21
N VAL A 66 15.35 2.27 -6.63
CA VAL A 66 14.99 2.79 -5.30
C VAL A 66 13.58 3.36 -5.28
N MET A 67 13.17 4.10 -6.31
CA MET A 67 11.85 4.72 -6.39
C MET A 67 10.74 3.68 -6.59
N THR A 68 10.98 2.63 -7.39
CA THR A 68 9.99 1.56 -7.61
C THR A 68 9.66 0.85 -6.29
N LEU A 69 10.69 0.37 -5.59
CA LEU A 69 10.51 -0.34 -4.34
C LEU A 69 10.11 0.58 -3.19
N GLY A 70 10.76 1.75 -3.10
CA GLY A 70 10.51 2.75 -2.07
C GLY A 70 9.12 3.35 -2.15
N GLY A 71 8.63 3.68 -3.35
CA GLY A 71 7.27 4.18 -3.55
C GLY A 71 6.21 3.15 -3.16
N ALA A 72 6.39 1.89 -3.58
CA ALA A 72 5.50 0.79 -3.19
C ALA A 72 5.53 0.52 -1.68
N ALA A 73 6.71 0.53 -1.06
CA ALA A 73 6.87 0.32 0.37
C ALA A 73 6.25 1.47 1.18
N LEU A 74 6.48 2.71 0.77
CA LEU A 74 5.90 3.90 1.39
C LEU A 74 4.37 3.89 1.28
N PHE A 75 3.83 3.47 0.13
CA PHE A 75 2.40 3.29 -0.07
C PHE A 75 1.80 2.23 0.87
N ILE A 76 2.42 1.04 0.97
CA ILE A 76 1.94 -0.04 1.86
C ILE A 76 2.04 0.40 3.33
N ALA A 77 3.17 1.02 3.73
CA ALA A 77 3.37 1.51 5.09
C ALA A 77 2.36 2.61 5.45
N GLY A 78 2.09 3.54 4.54
CA GLY A 78 1.05 4.56 4.71
C GLY A 78 -0.34 3.95 4.91
N ASN A 79 -0.69 2.94 4.11
CA ASN A 79 -1.96 2.22 4.28
C ASN A 79 -2.04 1.51 5.64
N MET A 80 -0.92 0.94 6.11
CA MET A 80 -0.85 0.29 7.41
C MET A 80 -1.03 1.29 8.57
N ILE A 81 -0.41 2.48 8.48
CA ILE A 81 -0.58 3.57 9.45
C ILE A 81 -2.03 4.03 9.46
N PHE A 82 -2.58 4.34 8.28
CA PHE A 82 -3.98 4.76 8.14
C PHE A 82 -4.94 3.74 8.75
N LYS A 83 -4.75 2.44 8.45
CA LYS A 83 -5.58 1.37 9.01
C LYS A 83 -5.39 1.21 10.51
N GLY A 84 -4.18 1.36 11.05
CA GLY A 84 -3.93 1.31 12.49
C GLY A 84 -4.60 2.44 13.28
N LEU A 85 -4.85 3.58 12.65
CA LEU A 85 -5.59 4.71 13.25
C LEU A 85 -7.10 4.48 13.25
N THR A 86 -7.60 3.66 12.34
CA THR A 86 -9.04 3.39 12.18
C THR A 86 -9.44 1.98 12.61
N TRP A 87 -8.49 1.13 13.00
CA TRP A 87 -8.76 -0.29 13.28
C TRP A 87 -7.75 -0.90 14.28
N THR A 88 -8.24 -1.82 15.11
CA THR A 88 -7.50 -2.63 16.09
C THR A 88 -6.75 -3.84 15.51
N HIS A 89 -7.09 -4.31 14.30
CA HIS A 89 -6.44 -5.51 13.73
C HIS A 89 -5.24 -5.13 12.87
N ARG A 90 -4.11 -5.84 13.09
CA ARG A 90 -2.89 -5.64 12.30
C ARG A 90 -3.04 -6.33 10.93
N PRO A 91 -2.94 -5.59 9.81
CA PRO A 91 -3.08 -6.21 8.49
C PRO A 91 -1.81 -7.01 8.15
N LEU A 92 -1.81 -8.31 8.43
CA LEU A 92 -0.69 -9.21 8.16
C LEU A 92 -0.24 -9.16 6.69
N SER A 93 -1.18 -8.95 5.76
CA SER A 93 -0.87 -8.77 4.33
C SER A 93 0.11 -7.64 4.07
N HIS A 94 0.03 -6.54 4.81
CA HIS A 94 0.90 -5.37 4.63
C HIS A 94 2.30 -5.64 5.19
N TRP A 95 2.40 -6.34 6.33
CA TRP A 95 3.69 -6.78 6.86
C TRP A 95 4.42 -7.75 5.92
N ILE A 96 3.69 -8.74 5.39
CA ILE A 96 4.25 -9.68 4.41
C ILE A 96 4.62 -8.93 3.13
N GLY A 97 3.79 -8.01 2.66
CA GLY A 97 4.08 -7.17 1.49
C GLY A 97 5.36 -6.36 1.65
N LEU A 98 5.56 -5.70 2.80
CA LEU A 98 6.80 -4.99 3.12
C LEU A 98 8.01 -5.92 3.17
N GLY A 99 7.86 -7.12 3.75
CA GLY A 99 8.90 -8.14 3.76
C GLY A 99 9.28 -8.62 2.36
N LEU A 100 8.29 -8.82 1.48
CA LEU A 100 8.53 -9.18 0.08
C LEU A 100 9.25 -8.05 -0.67
N LEU A 101 8.86 -6.79 -0.49
CA LEU A 101 9.57 -5.66 -1.09
C LEU A 101 11.02 -5.54 -0.60
N ALA A 102 11.27 -5.79 0.70
CA ALA A 102 12.62 -5.84 1.25
C ALA A 102 13.45 -6.99 0.66
N LEU A 103 12.82 -8.15 0.42
CA LEU A 103 13.46 -9.25 -0.29
C LEU A 103 13.78 -8.87 -1.74
N LEU A 104 12.86 -8.23 -2.46
CA LEU A 104 13.13 -7.77 -3.82
C LEU A 104 14.31 -6.79 -3.86
N ALA A 105 14.47 -5.95 -2.84
CA ALA A 105 15.55 -4.96 -2.78
C ALA A 105 16.96 -5.56 -2.82
N VAL A 106 17.14 -6.80 -2.36
CA VAL A 106 18.45 -7.48 -2.36
C VAL A 106 18.66 -8.41 -3.56
N LEU A 107 17.67 -8.55 -4.44
CA LEU A 107 17.79 -9.40 -5.63
C LEU A 107 18.41 -8.62 -6.82
N PRO A 108 19.22 -9.26 -7.67
CA PRO A 108 19.90 -8.59 -8.77
C PRO A 108 18.99 -8.43 -9.99
N PHE A 109 18.07 -7.46 -9.97
CA PHE A 109 17.32 -7.11 -11.17
C PHE A 109 18.18 -6.32 -12.15
N HIS A 110 18.21 -6.76 -13.41
CA HIS A 110 19.01 -6.12 -14.46
C HIS A 110 18.18 -5.20 -15.35
N ASP A 111 16.90 -5.50 -15.54
CA ASP A 111 15.96 -4.70 -16.33
C ASP A 111 14.80 -4.15 -15.51
N GLY A 112 14.27 -3.01 -15.94
CA GLY A 112 13.17 -2.32 -15.28
C GLY A 112 11.84 -3.09 -15.35
N TYR A 113 11.61 -3.83 -16.43
CA TYR A 113 10.39 -4.59 -16.61
C TYR A 113 10.22 -5.67 -15.54
N ALA A 114 11.25 -6.47 -15.27
CA ALA A 114 11.23 -7.51 -14.25
C ALA A 114 11.00 -6.94 -12.85
N LEU A 115 11.67 -5.83 -12.50
CA LEU A 115 11.45 -5.16 -11.20
C LEU A 115 10.04 -4.62 -11.07
N GLY A 116 9.54 -3.95 -12.12
CA GLY A 116 8.18 -3.41 -12.17
C GLY A 116 7.13 -4.51 -12.01
N LEU A 117 7.28 -5.62 -12.75
CA LEU A 117 6.38 -6.76 -12.67
C LEU A 117 6.41 -7.43 -11.29
N ALA A 118 7.60 -7.60 -10.69
CA ALA A 118 7.75 -8.15 -9.36
C ALA A 118 7.08 -7.25 -8.30
N THR A 119 7.31 -5.94 -8.38
CA THR A 119 6.72 -4.95 -7.45
C THR A 119 5.20 -4.90 -7.59
N ALA A 120 4.69 -4.89 -8.82
CA ALA A 120 3.26 -4.94 -9.11
C ALA A 120 2.62 -6.24 -8.59
N SER A 121 3.32 -7.36 -8.72
CA SER A 121 2.86 -8.66 -8.20
C SER A 121 2.76 -8.66 -6.67
N VAL A 122 3.69 -8.03 -5.96
CA VAL A 122 3.60 -7.85 -4.51
C VAL A 122 2.39 -6.99 -4.14
N LEU A 123 2.17 -5.86 -4.83
CA LEU A 123 0.99 -5.02 -4.59
C LEU A 123 -0.32 -5.78 -4.87
N LEU A 124 -0.37 -6.57 -5.94
CA LEU A 124 -1.53 -7.40 -6.27
C LEU A 124 -1.78 -8.45 -5.18
N PHE A 125 -0.73 -9.13 -4.73
CA PHE A 125 -0.80 -10.10 -3.64
C PHE A 125 -1.38 -9.46 -2.36
N VAL A 126 -0.90 -8.28 -1.97
CA VAL A 126 -1.42 -7.55 -0.80
C VAL A 126 -2.91 -7.24 -0.97
N ALA A 127 -3.32 -6.77 -2.16
CA ALA A 127 -4.71 -6.43 -2.46
C ALA A 127 -5.65 -7.66 -2.42
N VAL A 128 -5.23 -8.77 -3.02
CA VAL A 128 -5.99 -10.02 -3.07
C VAL A 128 -6.13 -10.63 -1.68
N TRP A 129 -5.01 -10.75 -0.94
CA TRP A 129 -5.02 -11.27 0.42
C TRP A 129 -5.95 -10.45 1.30
N GLU A 130 -5.82 -9.13 1.26
CA GLU A 130 -6.67 -8.24 2.03
C GLU A 130 -8.14 -8.49 1.72
N THR A 131 -8.51 -8.54 0.44
CA THR A 131 -9.90 -8.78 0.02
C THR A 131 -10.44 -10.11 0.56
N TRP A 132 -9.64 -11.17 0.55
CA TRP A 132 -10.06 -12.48 1.07
C TRP A 132 -10.17 -12.50 2.60
N SER A 133 -9.19 -11.92 3.30
CA SER A 133 -9.20 -11.83 4.77
C SER A 133 -10.43 -11.07 5.29
N LEU A 134 -10.87 -10.05 4.56
CA LEU A 134 -11.99 -9.21 4.95
C LEU A 134 -13.35 -9.81 4.59
N ARG A 135 -13.45 -10.56 3.48
CA ARG A 135 -14.65 -11.35 3.14
C ARG A 135 -14.94 -12.39 4.22
N GLY A 136 -13.92 -13.08 4.74
CA GLY A 136 -14.07 -14.04 5.83
C GLY A 136 -14.62 -13.43 7.13
N SER A 137 -14.31 -12.15 7.40
CA SER A 137 -14.77 -11.45 8.61
C SER A 137 -16.25 -11.05 8.59
N LEU A 138 -16.87 -10.93 7.41
CA LEU A 138 -18.29 -10.57 7.25
C LEU A 138 -19.24 -11.79 7.27
N SER A 139 -18.69 -13.00 7.10
CA SER A 139 -19.44 -14.27 7.12
C SER A 139 -19.52 -14.93 8.50
N ALA A 140 -18.89 -14.35 9.53
CA ALA A 140 -19.05 -14.83 10.90
C ALA A 140 -20.39 -14.31 11.46
N PRO A 141 -21.31 -15.18 11.92
CA PRO A 141 -22.54 -14.74 12.55
C PRO A 141 -22.23 -13.90 13.80
N PRO A 142 -23.05 -12.89 14.13
CA PRO A 142 -22.87 -12.13 15.37
C PRO A 142 -22.97 -13.08 16.56
N ALA A 143 -21.98 -12.98 17.47
CA ALA A 143 -21.96 -13.69 18.74
C ALA A 143 -22.94 -13.07 19.74
#